data_AF-A0A0R3SS13-F1
#
_entry.id   AF-A0A0R3SS13-F1
#
_cell.length_a   1.000
_cell.length_b   1.000
_cell.length_c   1.000
_cell.angle_alpha   90.00
_cell.angle_beta   90.00
_cell.angle_gamma   90.00
#
_symmetry.space_group_name_H-M   'P 1'
#
loop_
_entity.id
_entity.type
_entity.pdbx_description
1 polymer ?
#
loop_
_entity_poly.entity_id
_entity_poly.type
_entity_poly.pdbx_seq_one_letter_code
_entity_poly.pdbx_strand_id
1 'polypeptide(L)'
;MKIVKSGNNEAGLVYDDEWVRGTSSRVNKTRDHLETELKTAKINGVVVYTRKAYIEMGDFWLKCGDFLNALRCYTRSREYSQSSGDDVNSCLKITRMAILQANWTQAGAYAKLAEHCCEVDYAVSKKPWNPEATDIFLKSRRDGKELIEYLQKNPPPEKAPDQLPIANQVAKAELHLVSGLLKLVTGDYRDSIEQFVQANIDPEECTFDNPSNFITHCDVARYIAVCALATLDRSALKTDILNHPSFRLVLESEVEARDLLLAFYSADYMSVFKRLEKLKSYLKLDIFAADHVEELYRLIRVKALHQYFVPFVRADLRTMAEAFGTNVADLAGELAELIRTGAMKARIDSEKRLLCRANVDDRNQTFKNTMKVIDQCHQRLQAAILRANIIRRGYAAGHQIGPRV
;
A
#
# COMPACT_ATOMS: atom_id res chain seq x y z
N MET A 1 24.20 -9.64 27.26
CA MET A 1 24.01 -10.87 26.45
C MET A 1 25.32 -11.64 26.45
N LYS A 2 25.40 -12.80 27.11
CA LYS A 2 26.59 -13.67 27.00
C LYS A 2 26.59 -14.27 25.59
N ILE A 3 27.57 -13.91 24.77
CA ILE A 3 27.77 -14.54 23.45
C ILE A 3 28.14 -15.99 23.73
N VAL A 4 27.23 -16.92 23.46
CA VAL A 4 27.51 -18.35 23.53
C VAL A 4 28.49 -18.66 22.40
N LYS A 5 29.78 -18.80 22.74
CA LYS A 5 30.80 -19.30 21.82
C LYS A 5 30.51 -20.79 21.59
N SER A 6 29.95 -21.07 20.40
CA SER A 6 29.49 -22.32 19.76
C SER A 6 29.46 -23.63 20.56
N GLY A 7 28.41 -24.42 20.32
CA GLY A 7 28.48 -25.87 20.55
C GLY A 7 27.14 -26.59 20.57
N ASN A 8 26.32 -26.44 19.52
CA ASN A 8 25.44 -27.48 18.95
C ASN A 8 24.51 -26.83 17.92
N ASN A 9 25.03 -26.61 16.72
CA ASN A 9 24.26 -26.13 15.57
C ASN A 9 24.37 -27.25 14.53
N GLU A 10 23.26 -27.73 13.97
CA GLU A 10 23.24 -28.83 12.99
C GLU A 10 24.13 -28.55 11.75
N ALA A 11 24.44 -27.27 11.49
CA ALA A 11 25.29 -26.79 10.41
C ALA A 11 26.81 -26.75 10.73
N GLY A 12 27.25 -27.11 11.94
CA GLY A 12 28.68 -27.15 12.30
C GLY A 12 29.42 -25.80 12.30
N LEU A 13 28.69 -24.68 12.35
CA LEU A 13 29.28 -23.34 12.32
C LEU A 13 30.00 -23.01 13.64
N VAL A 14 31.30 -22.74 13.57
CA VAL A 14 32.14 -22.33 14.69
C VAL A 14 32.25 -20.81 14.73
N TYR A 15 32.15 -20.21 15.92
CA TYR A 15 32.31 -18.78 16.09
C TYR A 15 33.78 -18.37 15.87
N ASP A 16 34.04 -17.61 14.81
CA ASP A 16 35.37 -17.09 14.48
C ASP A 16 35.61 -15.71 15.12
N ASP A 17 36.35 -15.71 16.22
CA ASP A 17 36.71 -14.52 17.01
C ASP A 17 37.71 -13.60 16.27
N GLU A 18 38.53 -14.16 15.38
CA GLU A 18 39.49 -13.39 14.58
C GLU A 18 38.79 -12.63 13.45
N TRP A 19 37.91 -13.32 12.72
CA TRP A 19 37.09 -12.69 11.68
C TRP A 19 36.20 -11.58 12.24
N VAL A 20 35.60 -11.78 13.42
CA VAL A 20 34.80 -10.74 14.09
C VAL A 20 35.66 -9.53 14.42
N ARG A 21 36.82 -9.70 15.06
CA ARG A 21 37.71 -8.57 15.38
C ARG A 21 38.20 -7.84 14.13
N GLY A 22 38.61 -8.57 13.10
CA GLY A 22 39.08 -8.01 11.84
C GLY A 22 37.99 -7.20 11.15
N THR A 23 36.77 -7.73 11.10
CA THR A 23 35.60 -7.06 10.51
C THR A 23 35.21 -5.83 11.32
N SER A 24 35.13 -5.92 12.66
CA SER A 24 34.85 -4.75 13.51
C SER A 24 35.89 -3.65 13.37
N SER A 25 37.17 -3.99 13.25
CA SER A 25 38.23 -3.00 13.00
C SER A 25 38.05 -2.28 11.66
N ARG A 26 37.72 -3.02 10.59
CA ARG A 26 37.42 -2.45 9.26
C ARG A 26 36.20 -1.53 9.30
N VAL A 27 35.10 -1.99 9.91
CA VAL A 27 33.86 -1.21 10.05
C VAL A 27 34.11 0.09 10.82
N ASN A 28 34.87 0.05 11.92
CA ASN A 28 35.23 1.25 12.68
C ASN A 28 36.08 2.23 11.88
N LYS A 29 37.10 1.76 11.15
CA LYS A 29 37.91 2.63 10.28
C LYS A 29 37.06 3.31 9.21
N THR A 30 36.15 2.57 8.56
CA THR A 30 35.23 3.14 7.57
C THR A 30 34.29 4.16 8.20
N ARG A 31 33.74 3.88 9.39
CA ARG A 31 32.90 4.82 10.13
C ARG A 31 33.65 6.12 10.42
N ASP A 32 34.85 6.02 10.99
CA ASP A 32 35.63 7.20 11.41
C ASP A 32 36.03 8.05 10.19
N HIS A 33 36.31 7.40 9.04
CA HIS A 33 36.53 8.08 7.77
C HIS A 33 35.30 8.85 7.29
N LEU A 34 34.13 8.19 7.20
CA LEU A 34 32.87 8.82 6.79
C LEU A 34 32.44 9.95 7.74
N GLU A 35 32.69 9.83 9.04
CA GLU A 35 32.42 10.89 10.01
C GLU A 35 33.31 12.11 9.78
N THR A 36 34.57 11.89 9.39
CA THR A 36 35.51 12.96 9.06
C THR A 36 35.08 13.68 7.78
N GLU A 37 34.65 12.95 6.76
CA GLU A 37 34.10 13.52 5.52
C GLU A 37 32.84 14.34 5.79
N LEU A 38 31.92 13.83 6.62
CA LEU A 38 30.72 14.56 7.01
C LEU A 38 31.04 15.85 7.77
N LYS A 39 32.02 15.83 8.67
CA LYS A 39 32.47 17.04 9.39
C LYS A 39 33.08 18.06 8.43
N THR A 40 33.92 17.61 7.51
CA THR A 40 34.52 18.46 6.47
C THR A 40 33.45 19.06 5.55
N ALA A 41 32.48 18.28 5.10
CA ALA A 41 31.38 18.74 4.26
C ALA A 41 30.54 19.84 4.97
N LYS A 42 30.30 19.68 6.28
CA LYS A 42 29.62 20.69 7.10
C LYS A 42 30.41 21.99 7.23
N ILE A 43 31.72 21.90 7.46
CA ILE A 43 32.60 23.07 7.56
C ILE A 43 32.63 23.84 6.23
N ASN A 44 32.67 23.11 5.10
CA ASN A 44 32.67 23.69 3.77
C ASN A 44 31.34 24.38 3.41
N GLY A 45 30.24 24.12 4.13
CA GLY A 45 28.96 24.81 3.97
C GLY A 45 28.19 24.48 2.68
N VAL A 46 28.66 23.53 1.87
CA VAL A 46 27.99 23.13 0.63
C VAL A 46 26.90 22.10 0.94
N VAL A 47 25.65 22.50 0.69
CA VAL A 47 24.43 21.74 1.00
C VAL A 47 24.42 20.37 0.32
N VAL A 48 24.75 20.30 -0.98
CA VAL A 48 24.77 19.05 -1.76
C VAL A 48 25.79 18.03 -1.22
N TYR A 49 26.99 18.48 -0.86
CA TYR A 49 28.01 17.60 -0.27
C TYR A 49 27.61 17.13 1.13
N THR A 50 26.99 18.00 1.93
CA THR A 50 26.48 17.63 3.25
C THR A 50 25.40 16.55 3.14
N ARG A 51 24.45 16.71 2.20
CA ARG A 51 23.41 15.71 1.92
C ARG A 51 24.02 14.37 1.49
N LYS A 52 24.95 14.39 0.53
CA LYS A 52 25.61 13.17 0.03
C LYS A 52 26.34 12.43 1.15
N ALA A 53 27.08 13.14 1.99
CA ALA A 53 27.78 12.56 3.13
C ALA A 53 26.81 11.92 4.15
N TYR A 54 25.64 12.52 4.40
CA TYR A 54 24.61 11.88 5.23
C TYR A 54 24.00 10.63 4.59
N ILE A 55 23.80 10.62 3.27
CA ILE A 55 23.31 9.44 2.54
C ILE A 55 24.33 8.31 2.62
N GLU A 56 25.61 8.59 2.37
CA GLU A 56 26.71 7.60 2.46
C GLU A 56 26.86 7.04 3.88
N MET A 57 26.75 7.90 4.89
CA MET A 57 26.70 7.47 6.30
C MET A 57 25.47 6.58 6.59
N GLY A 58 24.31 6.94 6.06
CA GLY A 58 23.08 6.12 6.19
C GLY A 58 23.22 4.75 5.52
N ASP A 59 23.78 4.71 4.32
CA ASP A 59 24.01 3.47 3.56
C ASP A 59 25.05 2.57 4.28
N PHE A 60 26.03 3.16 4.98
CA PHE A 60 26.95 2.43 5.87
C PHE A 60 26.22 1.81 7.07
N TRP A 61 25.37 2.57 7.76
CA TRP A 61 24.60 2.04 8.89
C TRP A 61 23.62 0.94 8.47
N LEU A 62 23.02 1.07 7.29
CA LEU A 62 22.19 0.04 6.68
C LEU A 62 22.98 -1.27 6.47
N LYS A 63 24.19 -1.19 5.91
CA LYS A 63 25.09 -2.35 5.74
C LYS A 63 25.51 -2.96 7.08
N CYS A 64 25.59 -2.17 8.15
CA CYS A 64 25.88 -2.65 9.49
C CYS A 64 24.66 -3.28 10.19
N GLY A 65 23.45 -3.11 9.65
CA GLY A 65 22.19 -3.56 10.26
C GLY A 65 21.64 -2.64 11.36
N ASP A 66 22.19 -1.43 11.51
CA ASP A 66 21.68 -0.43 12.47
C ASP A 66 20.68 0.51 11.78
N PHE A 67 19.42 0.07 11.75
CA PHE A 67 18.35 0.81 11.08
C PHE A 67 18.02 2.14 11.77
N LEU A 68 18.24 2.27 13.09
CA LEU A 68 17.87 3.47 13.83
C LEU A 68 18.82 4.62 13.50
N ASN A 69 20.12 4.36 13.47
CA ASN A 69 21.11 5.35 13.08
C ASN A 69 21.01 5.67 11.58
N ALA A 70 20.73 4.68 10.73
CA ALA A 70 20.45 4.91 9.31
C ALA A 70 19.26 5.87 9.10
N LEU A 71 18.13 5.61 9.78
CA LEU A 71 16.93 6.45 9.72
C LEU A 71 17.22 7.90 10.14
N ARG A 72 18.01 8.10 11.20
CA ARG A 72 18.45 9.43 11.64
C ARG A 72 19.29 10.15 10.59
N CYS A 73 20.24 9.45 9.97
CA CYS A 73 21.07 10.01 8.90
C CYS A 73 20.24 10.44 7.68
N TYR A 74 19.29 9.60 7.23
CA TYR A 74 18.41 9.96 6.11
C TYR A 74 17.41 11.07 6.44
N THR A 75 16.91 11.11 7.68
CA THR A 75 16.05 12.22 8.12
C THR A 75 16.82 13.54 8.10
N ARG A 76 18.09 13.54 8.51
CA ARG A 76 18.96 14.71 8.42
C ARG A 76 19.35 15.05 6.99
N SER A 77 19.59 14.08 6.10
CA SER A 77 19.94 14.38 4.71
C SER A 77 18.83 15.17 4.00
N ARG A 78 17.56 14.89 4.33
CA ARG A 78 16.40 15.59 3.78
C ARG A 78 16.38 17.09 4.11
N GLU A 79 16.86 17.51 5.29
CA GLU A 79 16.95 18.94 5.65
C GLU A 79 17.88 19.73 4.70
N TYR A 80 18.76 19.02 3.97
CA TYR A 80 19.69 19.56 2.98
C TYR A 80 19.27 19.27 1.54
N SER A 81 18.02 18.90 1.28
CA SER A 81 17.49 18.81 -0.09
C SER A 81 17.22 20.20 -0.66
N GLN A 82 17.56 20.40 -1.93
CA GLN A 82 17.27 21.65 -2.66
C GLN A 82 16.30 21.44 -3.83
N SER A 83 16.24 20.21 -4.34
CA SER A 83 15.34 19.78 -5.41
C SER A 83 14.28 18.85 -4.84
N SER A 84 13.06 18.92 -5.37
CA SER A 84 11.99 18.00 -5.01
C SER A 84 12.34 16.55 -5.33
N GLY A 85 13.11 16.29 -6.40
CA GLY A 85 13.62 14.93 -6.68
C GLY A 85 14.56 14.38 -5.59
N ASP A 86 15.35 15.24 -4.96
CA ASP A 86 16.21 14.86 -3.83
C ASP A 86 15.40 14.57 -2.56
N ASP A 87 14.30 15.31 -2.38
CA ASP A 87 13.34 15.08 -1.30
C ASP A 87 12.61 13.75 -1.45
N VAL A 88 12.17 13.40 -2.67
CA VAL A 88 11.53 12.11 -2.96
C VAL A 88 12.49 10.97 -2.66
N ASN A 89 13.74 11.01 -3.13
CA ASN A 89 14.74 9.97 -2.87
C ASN A 89 15.04 9.83 -1.36
N SER A 90 15.14 10.96 -0.64
CA SER A 90 15.34 10.93 0.81
C SER A 90 14.13 10.34 1.54
N CYS A 91 12.90 10.70 1.13
CA CYS A 91 11.68 10.14 1.69
C CYS A 91 11.55 8.65 1.40
N LEU A 92 11.88 8.18 0.20
CA LEU A 92 11.93 6.76 -0.13
C LEU A 92 12.88 6.02 0.80
N LYS A 93 14.14 6.48 0.95
CA LYS A 93 15.12 5.90 1.90
C LYS A 93 14.61 5.86 3.34
N ILE A 94 13.96 6.93 3.82
CA ILE A 94 13.34 6.97 5.16
C ILE A 94 12.22 5.93 5.29
N THR A 95 11.32 5.86 4.31
CA THR A 95 10.22 4.88 4.27
C THR A 95 10.78 3.47 4.25
N ARG A 96 11.88 3.22 3.51
CA ARG A 96 12.56 1.93 3.50
C ARG A 96 12.99 1.52 4.90
N MET A 97 13.65 2.42 5.62
CA MET A 97 14.12 2.13 6.98
C MET A 97 12.95 1.94 7.95
N ALA A 98 11.87 2.70 7.79
CA ALA A 98 10.67 2.55 8.60
C ALA A 98 9.99 1.19 8.40
N ILE A 99 9.94 0.68 7.17
CA ILE A 99 9.42 -0.67 6.86
C ILE A 99 10.27 -1.76 7.52
N LEU A 100 11.61 -1.65 7.44
CA LEU A 100 12.52 -2.62 8.08
C LEU A 100 12.39 -2.63 9.62
N GLN A 101 11.99 -1.50 10.21
CA GLN A 101 11.68 -1.40 11.64
C GLN A 101 10.22 -1.81 11.98
N ALA A 102 9.44 -2.23 11.00
CA ALA A 102 7.99 -2.48 11.12
C ALA A 102 7.18 -1.29 11.66
N ASN A 103 7.66 -0.05 11.43
CA ASN A 103 6.95 1.17 11.80
C ASN A 103 6.11 1.69 10.62
N TRP A 104 4.92 1.11 10.46
CA TRP A 104 4.00 1.40 9.35
C TRP A 104 3.44 2.83 9.38
N THR A 105 3.27 3.43 10.57
CA THR A 105 2.75 4.80 10.70
C THR A 105 3.72 5.83 10.14
N GLN A 106 5.00 5.69 10.47
CA GLN A 106 6.05 6.55 9.94
C GLN A 106 6.23 6.31 8.44
N ALA A 107 6.26 5.05 8.01
CA ALA A 107 6.36 4.69 6.60
C ALA A 107 5.24 5.36 5.76
N GLY A 108 4.00 5.32 6.23
CA GLY A 108 2.87 5.95 5.55
C GLY A 108 2.92 7.47 5.50
N ALA A 109 3.41 8.11 6.56
CA ALA A 109 3.57 9.56 6.57
C ALA A 109 4.61 10.03 5.52
N TYR A 110 5.75 9.34 5.43
CA TYR A 110 6.80 9.69 4.46
C TYR A 110 6.48 9.26 3.03
N ALA A 111 5.73 8.16 2.83
CA ALA A 111 5.22 7.78 1.51
C ALA A 111 4.26 8.84 0.95
N LYS A 112 3.26 9.26 1.74
CA LYS A 112 2.32 10.33 1.33
C LYS A 112 3.01 11.66 1.06
N LEU A 113 4.02 11.98 1.87
CA LEU A 113 4.83 13.18 1.66
C LEU A 113 5.60 13.11 0.33
N ALA A 114 6.19 11.95 0.01
CA ALA A 114 6.86 11.75 -1.27
C ALA A 114 5.90 11.82 -2.46
N GLU A 115 4.67 11.27 -2.34
CA GLU A 115 3.61 11.40 -3.35
C GLU A 115 3.30 12.87 -3.61
N HIS A 116 3.15 13.68 -2.55
CA HIS A 116 2.90 15.10 -2.67
C HIS A 116 4.06 15.86 -3.36
N CYS A 117 5.31 15.55 -3.02
CA CYS A 117 6.48 16.15 -3.68
C CYS A 117 6.51 15.83 -5.19
N CYS A 118 6.18 14.59 -5.59
CA CYS A 118 6.08 14.22 -7.00
C CYS A 118 4.97 14.97 -7.76
N GLU A 119 3.82 15.24 -7.13
CA GLU A 119 2.71 15.98 -7.74
C GLU A 119 3.08 17.46 -8.01
N VAL A 120 3.81 18.09 -7.08
CA VAL A 120 4.27 19.47 -7.23
C VAL A 120 5.21 19.62 -8.43
N ASP A 121 6.14 18.68 -8.62
CA ASP A 121 7.05 18.69 -9.78
C ASP A 121 6.29 18.55 -11.11
N TYR A 122 5.25 17.72 -11.14
CA TYR A 122 4.40 17.54 -12.31
C TYR A 122 3.55 18.79 -12.62
N ALA A 123 3.11 19.52 -11.60
CA ALA A 123 2.37 20.77 -11.78
C ALA A 123 3.26 21.91 -12.31
N VAL A 124 4.55 21.93 -11.91
CA VAL A 124 5.54 22.89 -12.42
C VAL A 124 5.90 22.60 -13.88
N SER A 125 6.05 21.32 -14.26
CA SER A 125 6.39 20.93 -15.64
C SER A 125 5.28 21.18 -16.66
N LYS A 126 4.00 21.19 -16.23
CA LYS A 126 2.84 21.42 -17.10
C LYS A 126 2.50 22.88 -17.40
N LYS A 127 3.15 23.86 -16.77
CA LYS A 127 2.89 25.27 -17.09
C LYS A 127 3.30 25.53 -18.55
N PRO A 128 2.38 25.93 -19.45
CA PRO A 128 2.73 26.22 -20.84
C PRO A 128 3.76 27.34 -20.87
N TRP A 129 4.90 27.11 -21.50
CA TRP A 129 5.82 28.18 -21.85
C TRP A 129 5.06 29.15 -22.76
N ASN A 130 4.87 30.40 -22.31
CA ASN A 130 4.18 31.42 -23.09
C ASN A 130 5.20 32.20 -23.93
N PRO A 131 5.27 31.99 -25.26
CA PRO A 131 6.25 32.66 -26.12
C PRO A 131 6.02 34.18 -26.17
N GLU A 132 4.77 34.62 -26.15
CA GLU A 132 4.38 36.03 -26.28
C GLU A 132 4.81 36.87 -25.07
N ALA A 133 4.81 36.30 -23.86
CA ALA A 133 5.28 36.99 -22.67
C ALA A 133 6.79 37.31 -22.73
N THR A 134 7.56 36.44 -23.38
CA THR A 134 9.02 36.63 -23.55
C THR A 134 9.31 37.61 -24.69
N ASP A 135 8.55 37.55 -25.79
CA ASP A 135 8.74 38.43 -26.96
C ASP A 135 8.27 39.87 -26.69
N ILE A 136 7.22 40.07 -25.88
CA ILE A 136 6.80 41.40 -25.39
C ILE A 136 7.86 41.98 -24.43
N PHE A 137 8.49 41.15 -23.60
CA PHE A 137 9.55 41.56 -22.67
C PHE A 137 10.85 41.93 -23.41
N LEU A 138 11.24 41.14 -24.42
CA LEU A 138 12.41 41.37 -25.28
C LEU A 138 12.31 42.65 -26.12
N LYS A 139 11.09 43.01 -26.55
CA LYS A 139 10.86 44.25 -27.31
C LYS A 139 10.84 45.51 -26.44
N SER A 140 10.71 45.40 -25.11
CA SER A 140 10.47 46.54 -24.21
C SER A 140 11.72 47.13 -23.52
N ARG A 141 12.89 46.46 -23.46
CA ARG A 141 14.08 46.99 -22.75
C ARG A 141 15.42 46.53 -23.34
N ARG A 142 16.44 47.38 -23.21
CA ARG A 142 17.78 47.23 -23.85
C ARG A 142 18.87 46.59 -22.96
N ASP A 143 18.60 46.30 -21.68
CA ASP A 143 19.66 45.92 -20.73
C ASP A 143 19.75 44.40 -20.52
N GLY A 144 20.82 43.79 -21.03
CA GLY A 144 21.04 42.33 -21.01
C GLY A 144 21.19 41.67 -19.62
N LYS A 145 21.37 42.44 -18.54
CA LYS A 145 21.48 41.90 -17.17
C LYS A 145 20.13 41.47 -16.58
N GLU A 146 19.06 42.23 -16.84
CA GLU A 146 17.71 41.86 -16.38
C GLU A 146 17.18 40.63 -17.13
N LEU A 147 17.62 40.45 -18.39
CA LEU A 147 17.28 39.26 -19.19
C LEU A 147 17.90 37.99 -18.61
N ILE A 148 19.15 38.07 -18.14
CA ILE A 148 19.83 36.96 -17.46
C ILE A 148 19.12 36.65 -16.13
N GLU A 149 18.70 37.67 -15.37
CA GLU A 149 17.96 37.47 -14.11
C GLU A 149 16.56 36.86 -14.36
N TYR A 150 15.87 37.26 -15.44
CA TYR A 150 14.58 36.70 -15.83
C TYR A 150 14.69 35.26 -16.33
N LEU A 151 15.71 34.94 -17.14
CA LEU A 151 16.00 33.57 -17.59
C LEU A 151 16.49 32.67 -16.45
N GLN A 152 17.15 33.23 -15.42
CA GLN A 152 17.45 32.51 -14.17
C GLN A 152 16.20 32.26 -13.33
N LYS A 153 15.23 33.20 -13.30
CA LYS A 153 13.94 33.03 -12.63
C LYS A 153 12.96 32.13 -13.40
N ASN A 154 13.08 32.06 -14.72
CA ASN A 154 12.23 31.28 -15.62
C ASN A 154 13.09 30.61 -16.71
N PRO A 155 13.80 29.51 -16.39
CA PRO A 155 14.60 28.81 -17.38
C PRO A 155 13.69 28.21 -18.47
N PRO A 156 14.08 28.25 -19.76
CA PRO A 156 13.35 27.56 -20.81
C PRO A 156 13.30 26.05 -20.50
N PRO A 157 12.20 25.35 -20.81
CA PRO A 157 12.12 23.91 -20.57
C PRO A 157 13.17 23.18 -21.42
N GLU A 158 14.20 22.67 -20.77
CA GLU A 158 15.10 21.69 -21.37
C GLU A 158 14.34 20.37 -21.52
N LYS A 159 13.95 20.09 -22.77
CA LYS A 159 13.26 18.88 -23.29
C LYS A 159 11.73 18.95 -23.29
N ALA A 160 11.18 18.39 -24.36
CA ALA A 160 9.75 18.31 -24.65
C ALA A 160 8.95 17.71 -23.48
N PRO A 161 7.68 18.12 -23.29
CA PRO A 161 6.85 17.77 -22.12
C PRO A 161 6.53 16.27 -21.96
N ASP A 162 6.94 15.40 -22.88
CA ASP A 162 6.52 13.99 -22.92
C ASP A 162 7.52 13.01 -22.27
N GLN A 163 8.69 13.47 -21.80
CA GLN A 163 9.65 12.60 -21.10
C GLN A 163 10.14 13.28 -19.82
N LEU A 164 9.52 12.92 -18.70
CA LEU A 164 10.11 13.12 -17.36
C LEU A 164 11.53 12.53 -17.37
N PRO A 165 12.50 13.11 -16.62
CA PRO A 165 13.82 12.49 -16.48
C PRO A 165 13.65 11.03 -16.04
N ILE A 166 14.30 10.08 -16.73
CA ILE A 166 14.18 8.62 -16.49
C ILE A 166 14.32 8.30 -14.99
N ALA A 167 15.22 9.00 -14.28
CA ALA A 167 15.42 8.86 -12.83
C ALA A 167 14.18 9.19 -11.98
N ASN A 168 13.34 10.15 -12.39
CA ASN A 168 12.10 10.48 -11.68
C ASN A 168 11.00 9.45 -11.93
N GLN A 169 11.04 8.72 -13.07
CA GLN A 169 10.09 7.67 -13.37
C GLN A 169 10.34 6.42 -12.53
N VAL A 170 11.61 6.03 -12.35
CA VAL A 170 12.00 4.92 -11.47
C VAL A 170 11.65 5.20 -10.01
N ALA A 171 11.95 6.41 -9.51
CA ALA A 171 11.59 6.80 -8.15
C ALA A 171 10.07 6.80 -7.91
N LYS A 172 9.29 7.16 -8.92
CA LYS A 172 7.83 7.12 -8.87
C LYS A 172 7.28 5.68 -8.89
N ALA A 173 7.84 4.80 -9.72
CA ALA A 173 7.48 3.39 -9.73
C ALA A 173 7.73 2.76 -8.34
N GLU A 174 8.89 3.04 -7.76
CA GLU A 174 9.25 2.56 -6.43
C GLU A 174 8.34 3.11 -5.32
N LEU A 175 7.95 4.38 -5.41
CA LEU A 175 7.00 4.98 -4.49
C LEU A 175 5.65 4.26 -4.52
N HIS A 176 5.12 3.97 -5.70
CA HIS A 176 3.87 3.23 -5.87
C HIS A 176 3.98 1.79 -5.36
N LEU A 177 5.12 1.12 -5.53
CA LEU A 177 5.39 -0.20 -4.94
C LEU A 177 5.36 -0.17 -3.42
N VAL A 178 6.05 0.79 -2.82
CA VAL A 178 6.13 0.96 -1.36
C VAL A 178 4.77 1.35 -0.78
N SER A 179 4.02 2.25 -1.45
CA SER A 179 2.66 2.66 -1.06
C SER A 179 1.69 1.47 -1.17
N GLY A 180 1.78 0.67 -2.23
CA GLY A 180 1.00 -0.56 -2.41
C GLY A 180 1.26 -1.59 -1.31
N LEU A 181 2.54 -1.79 -0.94
CA LEU A 181 2.92 -2.69 0.14
C LEU A 181 2.39 -2.23 1.50
N LEU A 182 2.51 -0.93 1.79
CA LEU A 182 1.99 -0.38 3.03
C LEU A 182 0.48 -0.61 3.15
N LYS A 183 -0.26 -0.38 2.07
CA LYS A 183 -1.71 -0.63 2.01
C LYS A 183 -2.06 -2.11 2.16
N LEU A 184 -1.21 -3.02 1.66
CA LEU A 184 -1.37 -4.46 1.88
C LEU A 184 -1.31 -4.78 3.37
N VAL A 185 -0.29 -4.25 4.07
CA VAL A 185 -0.07 -4.48 5.50
C VAL A 185 -1.15 -3.82 6.36
N THR A 186 -1.70 -2.67 5.95
CA THR A 186 -2.84 -2.06 6.65
C THR A 186 -4.16 -2.80 6.43
N GLY A 187 -4.22 -3.74 5.48
CA GLY A 187 -5.42 -4.49 5.12
C GLY A 187 -6.31 -3.81 4.07
N ASP A 188 -5.86 -2.70 3.49
CA ASP A 188 -6.58 -1.96 2.44
C ASP A 188 -6.25 -2.56 1.06
N TYR A 189 -6.74 -3.77 0.82
CA TYR A 189 -6.38 -4.57 -0.35
C TYR A 189 -6.80 -3.93 -1.70
N ARG A 190 -7.91 -3.18 -1.73
CA ARG A 190 -8.41 -2.55 -2.96
C ARG A 190 -7.48 -1.45 -3.43
N ASP A 191 -7.13 -0.54 -2.52
CA ASP A 191 -6.26 0.59 -2.82
C ASP A 191 -4.82 0.14 -3.07
N SER A 192 -4.40 -0.97 -2.46
CA SER A 192 -3.12 -1.63 -2.72
C SER A 192 -2.97 -2.02 -4.19
N ILE A 193 -4.01 -2.63 -4.79
CA ILE A 193 -4.02 -3.00 -6.21
C ILE A 193 -3.88 -1.77 -7.10
N GLU A 194 -4.64 -0.71 -6.83
CA GLU A 194 -4.60 0.52 -7.62
C GLU A 194 -3.18 1.11 -7.64
N GLN A 195 -2.47 1.09 -6.51
CA GLN A 195 -1.08 1.55 -6.44
C GLN A 195 -0.12 0.63 -7.18
N PHE A 196 -0.23 -0.69 -7.02
CA PHE A 196 0.67 -1.61 -7.72
C PHE A 196 0.49 -1.58 -9.24
N VAL A 197 -0.73 -1.37 -9.74
CA VAL A 197 -1.00 -1.23 -11.19
C VAL A 197 -0.40 0.08 -11.72
N GLN A 198 -0.43 1.17 -10.94
CA GLN A 198 0.17 2.46 -11.29
C GLN A 198 1.69 2.47 -11.29
N ALA A 199 2.34 1.51 -10.62
CA ALA A 199 3.80 1.41 -10.58
C ALA A 199 4.44 1.18 -11.95
N ASN A 200 3.66 0.78 -12.98
CA ASN A 200 4.09 0.62 -14.39
C ASN A 200 5.49 -0.01 -14.52
N ILE A 201 5.62 -1.21 -13.97
CA ILE A 201 6.89 -1.92 -13.81
C ILE A 201 7.33 -2.48 -15.16
N ASP A 202 8.44 -1.98 -15.71
CA ASP A 202 9.12 -2.66 -16.81
C ASP A 202 9.86 -3.90 -16.24
N PRO A 203 9.67 -5.11 -16.83
CA PRO A 203 10.24 -6.35 -16.30
C PRO A 203 11.78 -6.36 -16.17
N GLU A 204 12.48 -5.54 -16.96
CA GLU A 204 13.95 -5.49 -17.00
C GLU A 204 14.57 -4.61 -15.89
N GLU A 205 13.83 -3.66 -15.30
CA GLU A 205 14.38 -2.75 -14.27
C GLU A 205 14.27 -3.31 -12.84
N CYS A 206 13.43 -4.32 -12.64
CA CYS A 206 13.19 -4.99 -11.35
C CYS A 206 13.91 -6.33 -11.23
N THR A 207 15.23 -6.34 -11.47
CA THR A 207 16.10 -7.49 -11.17
C THR A 207 16.51 -7.49 -9.70
N PHE A 208 16.75 -8.68 -9.14
CA PHE A 208 17.22 -8.89 -7.76
C PHE A 208 18.54 -8.14 -7.46
N ASP A 209 19.30 -7.81 -8.50
CA ASP A 209 20.58 -7.11 -8.42
C ASP A 209 20.45 -5.63 -8.04
N ASN A 210 19.24 -5.06 -8.07
CA ASN A 210 18.98 -3.71 -7.54
C ASN A 210 18.67 -3.79 -6.02
N PRO A 211 19.60 -3.41 -5.13
CA PRO A 211 19.42 -3.45 -3.67
C PRO A 211 18.38 -2.44 -3.16
N SER A 212 17.71 -1.72 -4.06
CA SER A 212 16.65 -0.76 -3.77
C SER A 212 15.25 -1.38 -3.68
N ASN A 213 15.03 -2.60 -4.20
CA ASN A 213 13.68 -3.13 -4.36
C ASN A 213 13.32 -4.11 -3.23
N PHE A 214 12.24 -3.77 -2.50
CA PHE A 214 11.67 -4.61 -1.43
C PHE A 214 10.97 -5.87 -1.91
N ILE A 215 10.53 -5.86 -3.16
CA ILE A 215 9.60 -6.84 -3.71
C ILE A 215 10.03 -7.15 -5.13
N THR A 216 9.95 -8.42 -5.52
CA THR A 216 10.14 -8.83 -6.90
C THR A 216 8.87 -8.60 -7.72
N HIS A 217 9.00 -8.41 -9.04
CA HIS A 217 7.82 -8.28 -9.92
C HIS A 217 6.92 -9.53 -9.86
N CYS A 218 7.51 -10.71 -9.60
CA CYS A 218 6.80 -11.96 -9.36
C CYS A 218 5.88 -11.89 -8.14
N ASP A 219 6.40 -11.38 -7.02
CA ASP A 219 5.63 -11.27 -5.78
C ASP A 219 4.55 -10.20 -5.89
N VAL A 220 4.82 -9.09 -6.59
CA VAL A 220 3.79 -8.08 -6.93
C VAL A 220 2.64 -8.70 -7.71
N ALA A 221 2.93 -9.56 -8.69
CA ALA A 221 1.90 -10.26 -9.46
C ALA A 221 1.03 -11.16 -8.57
N ARG A 222 1.66 -11.89 -7.63
CA ARG A 222 0.98 -12.77 -6.68
C ARG A 222 0.12 -11.97 -5.68
N TYR A 223 0.63 -10.86 -5.15
CA TYR A 223 -0.12 -9.98 -4.26
C TYR A 223 -1.33 -9.38 -4.97
N ILE A 224 -1.15 -8.81 -6.16
CA ILE A 224 -2.28 -8.30 -6.96
C ILE A 224 -3.28 -9.41 -7.22
N ALA A 225 -2.84 -10.61 -7.63
CA ALA A 225 -3.76 -11.69 -7.95
C ALA A 225 -4.64 -12.07 -6.76
N VAL A 226 -4.08 -12.27 -5.57
CA VAL A 226 -4.85 -12.65 -4.37
C VAL A 226 -5.74 -11.49 -3.89
N CYS A 227 -5.21 -10.26 -3.84
CA CYS A 227 -5.98 -9.09 -3.44
C CYS A 227 -7.15 -8.82 -4.41
N ALA A 228 -6.92 -8.99 -5.71
CA ALA A 228 -7.93 -8.80 -6.75
C ALA A 228 -9.06 -9.82 -6.64
N LEU A 229 -8.70 -11.09 -6.44
CA LEU A 229 -9.67 -12.15 -6.20
C LEU A 229 -10.50 -11.86 -4.95
N ALA A 230 -9.91 -11.31 -3.89
CA ALA A 230 -10.64 -10.95 -2.68
C ALA A 230 -11.58 -9.74 -2.88
N THR A 231 -11.13 -8.68 -3.56
CA THR A 231 -11.82 -7.37 -3.53
C THR A 231 -12.54 -6.96 -4.80
N LEU A 232 -12.01 -7.25 -6.00
CA LEU A 232 -12.53 -6.69 -7.26
C LEU A 232 -13.71 -7.47 -7.87
N ASP A 233 -14.74 -6.76 -8.29
CA ASP A 233 -15.85 -7.36 -9.02
C ASP A 233 -15.44 -7.91 -10.39
N ARG A 234 -16.28 -8.78 -10.97
CA ARG A 234 -16.00 -9.41 -12.27
C ARG A 234 -15.74 -8.42 -13.41
N SER A 235 -16.41 -7.26 -13.41
CA SER A 235 -16.21 -6.20 -14.39
C SER A 235 -14.87 -5.48 -14.17
N ALA A 236 -14.59 -5.07 -12.93
CA ALA A 236 -13.35 -4.41 -12.54
C ALA A 236 -12.13 -5.30 -12.80
N LEU A 237 -12.22 -6.59 -12.47
CA LEU A 237 -11.16 -7.58 -12.74
C LEU A 237 -10.76 -7.63 -14.22
N LYS A 238 -11.73 -7.48 -15.13
CA LYS A 238 -11.45 -7.47 -16.58
C LYS A 238 -10.80 -6.16 -17.02
N THR A 239 -11.37 -5.03 -16.60
CA THR A 239 -10.95 -3.70 -17.04
C THR A 239 -9.60 -3.30 -16.44
N ASP A 240 -9.45 -3.46 -15.12
CA ASP A 240 -8.36 -2.87 -14.35
C ASP A 240 -7.13 -3.77 -14.31
N ILE A 241 -7.28 -5.07 -14.54
CA ILE A 241 -6.21 -6.06 -14.43
C ILE A 241 -5.97 -6.78 -15.76
N LEU A 242 -6.94 -7.55 -16.26
CA LEU A 242 -6.71 -8.43 -17.43
C LEU A 242 -6.45 -7.64 -18.72
N ASN A 243 -7.08 -6.47 -18.88
CA ASN A 243 -6.91 -5.61 -20.05
C ASN A 243 -5.85 -4.52 -19.85
N HIS A 244 -5.26 -4.40 -18.67
CA HIS A 244 -4.28 -3.35 -18.40
C HIS A 244 -2.95 -3.67 -19.10
N PRO A 245 -2.43 -2.78 -19.98
CA PRO A 245 -1.28 -3.09 -20.83
C PRO A 245 -0.01 -3.39 -20.03
N SER A 246 0.28 -2.59 -19.01
CA SER A 246 1.50 -2.74 -18.19
C SER A 246 1.48 -3.99 -17.33
N PHE A 247 0.38 -4.24 -16.61
CA PHE A 247 0.28 -5.39 -15.73
C PHE A 247 0.16 -6.70 -16.50
N ARG A 248 -0.34 -6.68 -17.73
CA ARG A 248 -0.38 -7.86 -18.60
C ARG A 248 1.02 -8.43 -18.85
N LEU A 249 2.04 -7.59 -19.04
CA LEU A 249 3.43 -8.04 -19.21
C LEU A 249 3.96 -8.74 -17.95
N VAL A 250 3.63 -8.21 -16.77
CA VAL A 250 3.98 -8.81 -15.48
C VAL A 250 3.25 -10.15 -15.28
N LEU A 251 1.98 -10.25 -15.66
CA LEU A 251 1.20 -11.49 -15.65
C LEU A 251 1.68 -12.52 -16.68
N GLU A 252 2.33 -12.11 -17.77
CA GLU A 252 2.94 -13.03 -18.73
C GLU A 252 4.18 -13.72 -18.13
N SER A 253 4.86 -13.07 -17.19
CA SER A 253 5.99 -13.65 -16.45
C SER A 253 5.53 -14.68 -15.40
N GLU A 254 4.46 -14.38 -14.65
CA GLU A 254 3.89 -15.29 -13.63
C GLU A 254 2.61 -15.98 -14.12
N VAL A 255 2.79 -17.15 -14.75
CA VAL A 255 1.71 -17.95 -15.35
C VAL A 255 0.67 -18.39 -14.33
N GLU A 256 1.08 -18.75 -13.11
CA GLU A 256 0.18 -19.21 -12.05
C GLU A 256 -0.84 -18.15 -11.65
N ALA A 257 -0.39 -16.89 -11.49
CA ALA A 257 -1.23 -15.76 -11.13
C ALA A 257 -2.23 -15.44 -12.25
N ARG A 258 -1.77 -15.44 -13.50
CA ARG A 258 -2.62 -15.21 -14.68
C ARG A 258 -3.69 -16.28 -14.83
N ASP A 259 -3.30 -17.55 -14.80
CA ASP A 259 -4.23 -18.68 -14.93
C ASP A 259 -5.27 -18.68 -13.81
N LEU A 260 -4.88 -18.30 -12.59
CA LEU A 260 -5.79 -18.17 -11.45
C LEU A 260 -6.86 -17.08 -11.68
N LEU A 261 -6.45 -15.90 -12.16
CA LEU A 261 -7.36 -14.80 -12.47
C LEU A 261 -8.31 -15.15 -13.62
N LEU A 262 -7.81 -15.81 -14.66
CA LEU A 262 -8.61 -16.27 -15.80
C LEU A 262 -9.62 -17.35 -15.39
N ALA A 263 -9.22 -18.33 -14.57
CA ALA A 263 -10.11 -19.37 -14.06
C ALA A 263 -11.23 -18.78 -13.18
N PHE A 264 -10.92 -17.76 -12.37
CA PHE A 264 -11.94 -17.07 -11.59
C PHE A 264 -12.90 -16.27 -12.47
N TYR A 265 -12.41 -15.64 -13.54
CA TYR A 265 -13.24 -14.92 -14.50
C TYR A 265 -14.15 -15.85 -15.32
N SER A 266 -13.69 -17.06 -15.67
CA SER A 266 -14.49 -18.10 -16.34
C SER A 266 -15.43 -18.86 -15.40
N ALA A 267 -15.39 -18.59 -14.09
CA ALA A 267 -16.15 -19.25 -13.03
C ALA A 267 -15.85 -20.75 -12.84
N ASP A 268 -14.62 -21.19 -13.18
CA ASP A 268 -14.13 -22.53 -12.84
C ASP A 268 -13.50 -22.52 -11.44
N TYR A 269 -14.35 -22.62 -10.42
CA TYR A 269 -13.94 -22.51 -9.03
C TYR A 269 -13.11 -23.70 -8.53
N MET A 270 -13.33 -24.90 -9.08
CA MET A 270 -12.56 -26.09 -8.70
C MET A 270 -11.07 -25.92 -9.03
N SER A 271 -10.77 -25.45 -10.24
CA SER A 271 -9.40 -25.14 -10.65
C SER A 271 -8.79 -23.99 -9.85
N VAL A 272 -9.59 -22.96 -9.52
CA VAL A 272 -9.16 -21.83 -8.70
C VAL A 272 -8.68 -22.31 -7.34
N PHE A 273 -9.50 -23.05 -6.57
CA PHE A 273 -9.11 -23.47 -5.22
C PHE A 273 -7.93 -24.47 -5.24
N LYS A 274 -7.83 -25.32 -6.26
CA LYS A 274 -6.66 -26.20 -6.43
C LYS A 274 -5.36 -25.43 -6.65
N ARG A 275 -5.39 -24.34 -7.43
CA ARG A 275 -4.22 -23.46 -7.66
C ARG A 275 -3.94 -22.57 -6.46
N LEU A 276 -4.99 -22.09 -5.80
CA LEU A 276 -4.92 -21.27 -4.61
C LEU A 276 -4.25 -22.04 -3.46
N GLU A 277 -4.55 -23.32 -3.26
CA GLU A 277 -3.88 -24.15 -2.22
C GLU A 277 -2.37 -24.29 -2.44
N LYS A 278 -1.94 -24.42 -3.71
CA LYS A 278 -0.51 -24.41 -4.05
C LYS A 278 0.13 -23.07 -3.70
N LEU A 279 -0.52 -21.96 -4.03
CA LEU A 279 -0.05 -20.62 -3.75
C LEU A 279 -0.03 -20.31 -2.24
N LYS A 280 -0.95 -20.91 -1.47
CA LYS A 280 -1.06 -20.75 0.00
C LYS A 280 0.23 -21.08 0.72
N SER A 281 0.88 -22.18 0.31
CA SER A 281 2.12 -22.65 0.91
C SER A 281 3.25 -21.65 0.74
N TYR A 282 3.32 -20.97 -0.42
CA TYR A 282 4.31 -19.93 -0.68
C TYR A 282 4.01 -18.64 0.08
N LEU A 283 2.75 -18.18 0.05
CA LEU A 283 2.36 -16.92 0.70
C LEU A 283 2.46 -16.96 2.22
N LYS A 284 2.40 -18.15 2.84
CA LYS A 284 2.64 -18.30 4.29
C LYS A 284 4.09 -18.14 4.70
N LEU A 285 5.02 -18.30 3.76
CA LEU A 285 6.46 -18.09 3.99
C LEU A 285 6.87 -16.64 3.68
N ASP A 286 5.96 -15.85 3.11
CA ASP A 286 6.19 -14.47 2.74
C ASP A 286 6.21 -13.55 3.97
N ILE A 287 7.09 -12.56 3.97
CA ILE A 287 7.30 -11.65 5.10
C ILE A 287 6.09 -10.72 5.31
N PHE A 288 5.45 -10.26 4.23
CA PHE A 288 4.42 -9.23 4.28
C PHE A 288 3.01 -9.81 4.12
N ALA A 289 2.86 -10.87 3.33
CA ALA A 289 1.54 -11.43 3.04
C ALA A 289 1.07 -12.45 4.09
N ALA A 290 1.97 -13.10 4.85
CA ALA A 290 1.64 -14.24 5.70
C ALA A 290 0.49 -13.98 6.68
N ASP A 291 0.48 -12.82 7.34
CA ASP A 291 -0.54 -12.44 8.31
C ASP A 291 -1.94 -12.27 7.68
N HIS A 292 -1.98 -11.89 6.40
CA HIS A 292 -3.22 -11.61 5.66
C HIS A 292 -3.76 -12.82 4.90
N VAL A 293 -2.98 -13.89 4.75
CA VAL A 293 -3.34 -15.06 3.91
C VAL A 293 -4.69 -15.66 4.31
N GLU A 294 -4.89 -15.95 5.59
CA GLU A 294 -6.13 -16.64 6.02
C GLU A 294 -7.38 -15.78 5.81
N GLU A 295 -7.28 -14.47 6.06
CA GLU A 295 -8.39 -13.54 5.83
C GLU A 295 -8.68 -13.35 4.34
N LEU A 296 -7.65 -13.18 3.51
CA LEU A 296 -7.80 -13.07 2.06
C LEU A 296 -8.45 -14.33 1.47
N TYR A 297 -8.05 -15.51 1.93
CA TYR A 297 -8.62 -16.77 1.45
C TYR A 297 -10.07 -16.93 1.85
N ARG A 298 -10.42 -16.52 3.08
CA ARG A 298 -11.82 -16.46 3.53
C ARG A 298 -12.63 -15.51 2.64
N LEU A 299 -12.13 -14.31 2.34
CA LEU A 299 -12.81 -13.34 1.47
C LEU A 299 -13.01 -13.89 0.04
N ILE A 300 -11.98 -14.50 -0.55
CA ILE A 300 -12.05 -15.13 -1.87
C ILE A 300 -13.12 -16.23 -1.87
N ARG A 301 -13.15 -17.07 -0.82
CA ARG A 301 -14.13 -18.15 -0.66
C ARG A 301 -15.57 -17.62 -0.63
N VAL A 302 -15.84 -16.62 0.22
CA VAL A 302 -17.17 -16.00 0.32
C VAL A 302 -17.61 -15.39 -1.01
N LYS A 303 -16.69 -14.69 -1.67
CA LYS A 303 -16.99 -14.03 -2.94
C LYS A 303 -17.23 -15.01 -4.08
N ALA A 304 -16.47 -16.10 -4.15
CA ALA A 304 -16.68 -17.16 -5.12
C ALA A 304 -18.08 -17.78 -4.97
N LEU A 305 -18.49 -18.08 -3.73
CA LEU A 305 -19.82 -18.60 -3.41
C LEU A 305 -20.93 -17.60 -3.81
N HIS A 306 -20.72 -16.31 -3.54
CA HIS A 306 -21.66 -15.27 -3.94
C HIS A 306 -21.77 -15.16 -5.46
N GLN A 307 -20.64 -15.07 -6.17
CA GLN A 307 -20.61 -14.94 -7.63
C GLN A 307 -21.23 -16.14 -8.35
N TYR A 308 -21.01 -17.36 -7.83
CA TYR A 308 -21.67 -18.56 -8.34
C TYR A 308 -23.20 -18.47 -8.20
N PHE A 309 -23.71 -17.91 -7.08
CA PHE A 309 -25.14 -17.88 -6.78
C PHE A 309 -25.91 -16.71 -7.43
N VAL A 310 -25.25 -15.59 -7.75
CA VAL A 310 -25.88 -14.39 -8.38
C VAL A 310 -26.72 -14.68 -9.64
N PRO A 311 -26.36 -15.58 -10.57
CA PRO A 311 -27.22 -15.89 -11.70
C PRO A 311 -28.43 -16.78 -11.36
N PHE A 312 -28.45 -17.46 -10.22
CA PHE A 312 -29.48 -18.44 -9.88
C PHE A 312 -30.53 -17.91 -8.89
N VAL A 313 -31.80 -18.26 -9.14
CA VAL A 313 -32.90 -18.08 -8.18
C VAL A 313 -32.97 -19.28 -7.23
N ARG A 314 -32.73 -20.48 -7.78
CA ARG A 314 -32.63 -21.76 -7.07
C ARG A 314 -31.40 -22.49 -7.59
N ALA A 315 -30.51 -22.90 -6.71
CA ALA A 315 -29.32 -23.67 -7.04
C ALA A 315 -29.35 -25.01 -6.29
N ASP A 316 -28.96 -26.10 -6.96
CA ASP A 316 -28.80 -27.40 -6.30
C ASP A 316 -27.47 -27.42 -5.53
N LEU A 317 -27.52 -27.84 -4.26
CA LEU A 317 -26.33 -27.93 -3.42
C LEU A 317 -25.38 -29.03 -3.88
N ARG A 318 -25.86 -30.07 -4.60
CA ARG A 318 -24.99 -31.15 -5.10
C ARG A 318 -24.07 -30.66 -6.21
N THR A 319 -24.62 -30.00 -7.23
CA THR A 319 -23.86 -29.44 -8.34
C THR A 319 -22.94 -28.30 -7.88
N MET A 320 -23.39 -27.52 -6.89
CA MET A 320 -22.55 -26.51 -6.26
C MET A 320 -21.38 -27.16 -5.50
N ALA A 321 -21.62 -28.22 -4.73
CA ALA A 321 -20.57 -28.94 -4.02
C ALA A 321 -19.52 -29.54 -4.97
N GLU A 322 -19.96 -30.11 -6.10
CA GLU A 322 -19.07 -30.59 -7.16
C GLU A 322 -18.24 -29.46 -7.77
N ALA A 323 -18.85 -28.31 -8.09
CA ALA A 323 -18.17 -27.15 -8.66
C ALA A 323 -17.10 -26.55 -7.73
N PHE A 324 -17.24 -26.73 -6.41
CA PHE A 324 -16.28 -26.26 -5.41
C PHE A 324 -15.35 -27.36 -4.88
N GLY A 325 -15.54 -28.63 -5.28
CA GLY A 325 -14.75 -29.76 -4.78
C GLY A 325 -14.96 -30.05 -3.28
N THR A 326 -16.14 -29.73 -2.75
CA THR A 326 -16.48 -29.89 -1.32
C THR A 326 -17.61 -30.91 -1.11
N ASN A 327 -17.85 -31.33 0.13
CA ASN A 327 -19.02 -32.15 0.46
C ASN A 327 -20.27 -31.26 0.67
N VAL A 328 -21.45 -31.84 0.46
CA VAL A 328 -22.75 -31.14 0.63
C VAL A 328 -22.96 -30.72 2.09
N ALA A 329 -22.50 -31.52 3.06
CA ALA A 329 -22.64 -31.21 4.48
C ALA A 329 -21.80 -29.98 4.87
N ASP A 330 -20.54 -29.96 4.45
CA ASP A 330 -19.60 -28.86 4.75
C ASP A 330 -20.05 -27.57 4.06
N LEU A 331 -20.44 -27.67 2.78
CA LEU A 331 -20.97 -26.53 2.03
C LEU A 331 -22.24 -25.97 2.67
N ALA A 332 -23.15 -26.81 3.15
CA ALA A 332 -24.35 -26.35 3.84
C ALA A 332 -24.02 -25.63 5.16
N GLY A 333 -23.02 -26.10 5.90
CA GLY A 333 -22.51 -25.43 7.10
C GLY A 333 -21.92 -24.05 6.79
N GLU A 334 -21.05 -23.96 5.79
CA GLU A 334 -20.45 -22.71 5.32
C GLU A 334 -21.53 -21.71 4.88
N LEU A 335 -22.47 -22.14 4.04
CA LEU A 335 -23.55 -21.27 3.55
C LEU A 335 -24.48 -20.81 4.69
N ALA A 336 -24.76 -21.67 5.68
CA ALA A 336 -25.55 -21.29 6.84
C ALA A 336 -24.88 -20.17 7.64
N GLU A 337 -23.55 -20.21 7.81
CA GLU A 337 -22.79 -19.15 8.46
C GLU A 337 -22.79 -17.85 7.65
N LEU A 338 -22.69 -17.92 6.32
CA LEU A 338 -22.77 -16.73 5.45
C LEU A 338 -24.16 -16.09 5.44
N ILE A 339 -25.22 -16.90 5.55
CA ILE A 339 -26.59 -16.40 5.69
C ILE A 339 -26.78 -15.78 7.07
N ARG A 340 -26.23 -16.40 8.13
CA ARG A 340 -26.31 -15.89 9.51
C ARG A 340 -25.61 -14.55 9.68
N THR A 341 -24.42 -14.39 9.08
CA THR A 341 -23.65 -13.13 9.08
C THR A 341 -24.26 -12.06 8.17
N GLY A 342 -25.22 -12.43 7.32
CA GLY A 342 -25.89 -11.51 6.40
C GLY A 342 -25.11 -11.20 5.13
N ALA A 343 -23.97 -11.86 4.90
CA ALA A 343 -23.17 -11.71 3.68
C ALA A 343 -23.91 -12.23 2.43
N MET A 344 -24.79 -13.21 2.58
CA MET A 344 -25.58 -13.78 1.49
C MET A 344 -27.09 -13.80 1.81
N LYS A 345 -27.90 -13.21 0.92
CA LYS A 345 -29.37 -13.21 1.02
C LYS A 345 -29.97 -14.48 0.39
N ALA A 346 -29.85 -15.60 1.08
CA ALA A 346 -30.38 -16.89 0.63
C ALA A 346 -31.10 -17.67 1.75
N ARG A 347 -31.82 -18.72 1.38
CA ARG A 347 -32.46 -19.70 2.27
C ARG A 347 -32.10 -21.10 1.82
N ILE A 348 -31.75 -21.97 2.77
CA ILE A 348 -31.39 -23.37 2.51
C ILE A 348 -32.63 -24.24 2.74
N ASP A 349 -33.03 -24.99 1.71
CA ASP A 349 -34.02 -26.07 1.79
C ASP A 349 -33.27 -27.39 2.00
N SER A 350 -33.34 -27.94 3.22
CA SER A 350 -32.59 -29.14 3.61
C SER A 350 -33.20 -30.44 3.06
N GLU A 351 -34.51 -30.47 2.84
CA GLU A 351 -35.20 -31.65 2.29
C GLU A 351 -34.88 -31.80 0.81
N LYS A 352 -34.99 -30.70 0.05
CA LYS A 352 -34.73 -30.70 -1.40
C LYS A 352 -33.27 -30.47 -1.76
N ARG A 353 -32.43 -30.11 -0.79
CA ARG A 353 -31.03 -29.74 -0.96
C ARG A 353 -30.85 -28.59 -1.97
N LEU A 354 -31.72 -27.58 -1.86
CA LEU A 354 -31.70 -26.40 -2.73
C LEU A 354 -31.34 -25.13 -1.95
N LEU A 355 -30.49 -24.30 -2.54
CA LEU A 355 -30.25 -22.93 -2.11
C LEU A 355 -31.18 -22.00 -2.89
N CYS A 356 -32.11 -21.35 -2.20
CA CYS A 356 -33.09 -20.43 -2.80
C CYS A 356 -32.77 -18.98 -2.45
N ARG A 357 -32.92 -18.06 -3.40
CA ARG A 357 -32.72 -16.63 -3.13
C ARG A 357 -33.79 -16.14 -2.16
N ALA A 358 -33.37 -15.42 -1.11
CA ALA A 358 -34.30 -14.79 -0.20
C ALA A 358 -34.93 -13.58 -0.89
N ASN A 359 -36.17 -13.70 -1.33
CA ASN A 359 -36.92 -12.55 -1.84
C ASN A 359 -37.41 -11.74 -0.65
N VAL A 360 -36.70 -10.67 -0.31
CA VAL A 360 -37.14 -9.69 0.69
C VAL A 360 -37.75 -8.55 -0.09
N ASP A 361 -39.02 -8.27 0.15
CA ASP A 361 -39.70 -7.13 -0.47
C ASP A 361 -39.03 -5.82 0.00
N ASP A 362 -38.38 -5.12 -0.92
CA ASP A 362 -37.65 -3.88 -0.66
C ASP A 362 -38.55 -2.82 -0.01
N ARG A 363 -39.85 -2.83 -0.33
CA ARG A 363 -40.83 -1.94 0.28
C ARG A 363 -40.97 -2.21 1.78
N ASN A 364 -41.12 -3.47 2.16
CA ASN A 364 -41.24 -3.87 3.57
C ASN A 364 -39.95 -3.60 4.34
N GLN A 365 -38.78 -3.77 3.71
CA GLN A 365 -37.51 -3.42 4.33
C GLN A 365 -37.39 -1.90 4.55
N THR A 366 -37.79 -1.10 3.57
CA THR A 366 -37.81 0.36 3.67
C THR A 366 -38.72 0.81 4.81
N PHE A 367 -39.94 0.26 4.91
CA PHE A 367 -40.85 0.56 6.03
C PHE A 367 -40.24 0.22 7.39
N LYS A 368 -39.62 -0.96 7.53
CA LYS A 368 -38.96 -1.35 8.79
C LYS A 368 -37.80 -0.42 9.15
N ASN A 369 -36.99 -0.02 8.17
CA ASN A 369 -35.89 0.90 8.38
C ASN A 369 -36.39 2.29 8.79
N THR A 370 -37.41 2.81 8.10
CA THR A 370 -38.04 4.09 8.43
C THR A 370 -38.63 4.07 9.84
N MET A 371 -39.29 2.97 10.24
CA MET A 371 -39.83 2.83 11.60
C MET A 371 -38.72 2.89 12.66
N LYS A 372 -37.60 2.20 12.44
CA LYS A 372 -36.43 2.27 13.34
C LYS A 372 -35.86 3.69 13.45
N VAL A 373 -35.79 4.42 12.34
CA VAL A 373 -35.32 5.81 12.33
C VAL A 373 -36.30 6.71 13.09
N ILE A 374 -37.60 6.50 12.93
CA ILE A 374 -38.64 7.22 13.69
C ILE A 374 -38.48 6.97 15.19
N ASP A 375 -38.30 5.71 15.61
CA ASP A 375 -38.11 5.36 17.02
C ASP A 375 -36.83 5.99 17.60
N GLN A 376 -35.73 5.95 16.84
CA GLN A 376 -34.47 6.60 17.24
C GLN A 376 -34.62 8.12 17.36
N CYS A 377 -35.31 8.76 16.41
CA CYS A 377 -35.61 10.19 16.48
C CYS A 377 -36.50 10.50 17.67
N HIS A 378 -37.49 9.67 17.97
CA HIS A 378 -38.37 9.84 19.13
C HIS A 378 -37.59 9.77 20.44
N GLN A 379 -36.73 8.77 20.60
CA GLN A 379 -35.85 8.63 21.77
C GLN A 379 -34.90 9.82 21.91
N ARG A 380 -34.29 10.28 20.81
CA ARG A 380 -33.41 11.46 20.81
C ARG A 380 -34.16 12.73 21.21
N LEU A 381 -35.39 12.91 20.74
CA LEU A 381 -36.23 14.05 21.09
C LEU A 381 -36.61 14.03 22.58
N GLN A 382 -37.06 12.87 23.09
CA GLN A 382 -37.36 12.71 24.52
C GLN A 382 -36.14 13.00 25.40
N ALA A 383 -34.97 12.47 25.03
CA ALA A 383 -33.72 12.73 25.74
C ALA A 383 -33.33 14.21 25.70
N ALA A 384 -33.52 14.89 24.56
CA ALA A 384 -33.25 16.32 24.43
C ALA A 384 -34.19 17.18 25.29
N ILE A 385 -35.49 16.87 25.29
CA ILE A 385 -36.48 17.55 26.13
C ILE A 385 -36.16 17.35 27.61
N LEU A 386 -35.86 16.12 28.02
CA LEU A 386 -35.48 15.81 29.40
C LEU A 386 -34.21 16.58 29.81
N ARG A 387 -33.19 16.59 28.96
CA ARG A 387 -31.95 17.35 29.19
C ARG A 387 -32.22 18.84 29.34
N ALA A 388 -33.06 19.43 28.49
CA ALA A 388 -33.44 20.84 28.59
C ALA A 388 -34.15 21.15 29.92
N ASN A 389 -35.04 20.26 30.37
CA ASN A 389 -35.75 20.41 31.64
C ASN A 389 -34.82 20.30 32.86
N ILE A 390 -33.88 19.37 32.84
CA ILE A 390 -32.86 19.19 33.90
C ILE A 390 -31.98 20.45 34.00
N ILE A 391 -31.51 20.98 32.86
CA ILE A 391 -30.72 22.22 32.80
C ILE A 391 -31.53 23.40 33.36
N ARG A 392 -32.77 23.57 32.89
CA ARG A 392 -33.66 24.67 33.34
C ARG A 392 -33.91 24.64 34.86
N ARG A 393 -33.95 23.46 35.47
CA ARG A 393 -34.17 23.28 36.91
C ARG A 393 -32.88 23.33 37.73
N GLY A 394 -31.72 23.43 37.08
CA GLY A 394 -30.43 23.57 37.75
C GLY A 394 -29.76 22.28 38.18
N TYR A 395 -30.24 21.13 37.69
CA TYR A 395 -29.71 19.80 38.05
C TYR A 395 -28.59 19.33 37.11
N ALA A 396 -28.00 20.23 36.32
CA ALA A 396 -26.90 19.90 35.40
C ALA A 396 -25.55 19.96 36.13
N ALA A 397 -24.77 18.89 36.04
CA ALA A 397 -23.41 18.84 36.60
C ALA A 397 -22.55 19.97 35.99
N GLY A 398 -22.02 20.86 36.84
CA GLY A 398 -21.24 22.04 36.45
C GLY A 398 -22.00 23.37 36.51
N HIS A 399 -23.32 23.39 36.77
CA HIS A 399 -24.06 24.62 37.02
C HIS A 399 -23.99 24.98 38.52
N GLN A 400 -22.98 25.77 38.92
CA GLN A 400 -23.04 26.49 40.20
C GLN A 400 -24.11 27.57 40.08
N ILE A 401 -25.33 27.27 40.52
CA ILE A 401 -26.34 28.30 40.72
C ILE A 401 -25.92 29.07 41.97
N GLY A 402 -25.47 30.32 41.77
CA GLY A 402 -25.31 31.32 42.82
C GLY A 402 -26.62 31.53 43.61
N PRO A 403 -26.56 32.21 44.77
CA PRO A 403 -27.58 32.09 45.81
C PRO A 403 -28.96 32.46 45.28
N ARG A 404 -29.93 31.58 45.51
CA ARG A 404 -31.36 31.85 45.27
C ARG A 404 -31.80 32.98 46.21
N VAL A 405 -32.33 34.06 45.64
CA VAL A 405 -33.08 35.13 46.34
C VAL A 405 -34.47 34.63 46.68
#